data_AF-A0A7S3MMQ5-F1
#
_entry.id   AF-A0A7S3MMQ5-F1
#
_cell.length_a   1.000
_cell.length_b   1.000
_cell.length_c   1.000
_cell.angle_alpha   90.00
_cell.angle_beta   90.00
_cell.angle_gamma   90.00
#
_symmetry.space_group_name_H-M   'P 1'
#
loop_
_entity.id
_entity.type
_entity.pdbx_description
1 polymer ?
#
loop_
_entity_poly.entity_id
_entity_poly.type
_entity_poly.pdbx_seq_one_letter_code
_entity_poly.pdbx_strand_id
1 'polypeptide(L)'
;MFDNKQLNDCAMPVAYKKLLFAFCFFHALVQDRRKFGPIGWNIPYAFMQEELDVCKQQLKIFLDEAKDGAIPYKVLTFLGAEVNYGGRVTDDKDVRLITSILRRFVNPRILEDDYALSASGLYKSIPAGSVEDYTEYIKSLPLNPSAEAFGLHENAEITTNQSNTRIILENVLSIQPRQTGGGGKTREQAIGEIAVQIEEKTPPAFDIEEVQQKYPTDYNESMNTVLTQELVRYNKLLVIMAEMLAELQ
;
A
#
# COMPACT_ATOMS: atom_id res chain seq x y z
N MET A 1 -5.78 -0.41 27.75
CA MET A 1 -5.07 0.86 28.05
C MET A 1 -3.74 0.50 28.67
N PHE A 2 -2.64 1.13 28.24
CA PHE A 2 -1.31 0.88 28.82
C PHE A 2 -1.28 1.43 30.25
N ASP A 3 -0.62 0.69 31.15
CA ASP A 3 -0.40 1.11 32.54
C ASP A 3 1.10 1.16 32.83
N ASN A 4 1.52 2.10 33.67
CA ASN A 4 2.89 2.23 34.16
C ASN A 4 3.37 0.95 34.83
N LYS A 5 2.49 0.19 35.50
CA LYS A 5 2.85 -1.13 36.03
C LYS A 5 3.26 -2.10 34.92
N GLN A 6 2.51 -2.15 33.82
CA GLN A 6 2.82 -3.01 32.67
C GLN A 6 4.11 -2.59 31.96
N LEU A 7 4.38 -1.29 31.86
CA LEU A 7 5.60 -0.78 31.23
C LEU A 7 6.87 -1.09 32.03
N ASN A 8 6.75 -1.26 33.35
CA ASN A 8 7.87 -1.61 34.22
C ASN A 8 7.93 -3.12 34.52
N ASP A 9 6.92 -3.89 34.11
CA ASP A 9 6.88 -5.35 34.24
C ASP A 9 7.67 -6.00 33.10
N CYS A 10 9.00 -5.96 33.19
CA CYS A 10 9.94 -6.69 32.33
C CYS A 10 11.33 -6.69 32.99
N ALA A 11 12.13 -7.73 32.74
CA ALA A 11 13.52 -7.82 33.20
C ALA A 11 14.41 -6.70 32.60
N MET A 12 14.06 -6.21 31.42
CA MET A 12 14.75 -5.12 30.71
C MET A 12 13.79 -3.94 30.44
N PRO A 13 13.38 -3.17 31.47
CA PRO A 13 12.28 -2.21 31.35
C PRO A 13 12.58 -1.07 30.35
N VAL A 14 13.83 -0.59 30.28
CA VAL A 14 14.23 0.45 29.31
C VAL A 14 14.08 -0.04 27.87
N ALA A 15 14.61 -1.24 27.58
CA ALA A 15 14.51 -1.83 26.26
C ALA A 15 13.06 -2.17 25.89
N TYR A 16 12.29 -2.71 26.85
CA TYR A 16 10.88 -3.03 26.67
C TYR A 16 10.07 -1.80 26.28
N LYS A 17 10.18 -0.70 27.02
CA LYS A 17 9.46 0.55 26.75
C LYS A 17 9.78 1.10 25.36
N LYS A 18 11.07 1.18 24.99
CA LYS A 18 11.50 1.69 23.69
C LYS A 18 11.05 0.82 22.52
N LEU A 19 11.22 -0.50 22.63
CA LEU A 19 10.79 -1.45 21.59
C LEU A 19 9.28 -1.53 21.48
N LEU A 20 8.55 -1.49 22.60
CA LEU A 20 7.09 -1.46 22.61
C LEU A 20 6.58 -0.20 21.91
N PHE A 21 7.15 0.97 22.22
CA PHE A 21 6.84 2.20 21.51
C PHE A 21 7.10 2.08 20.00
N ALA A 22 8.24 1.48 19.62
CA ALA A 22 8.56 1.22 18.22
C ALA A 22 7.55 0.29 17.52
N PHE A 23 7.07 -0.75 18.20
CA PHE A 23 6.00 -1.62 17.69
C PHE A 23 4.66 -0.90 17.57
N CYS A 24 4.29 -0.04 18.53
CA CYS A 24 3.09 0.79 18.44
C CYS A 24 3.18 1.77 17.26
N PHE A 25 4.34 2.41 17.07
CA PHE A 25 4.57 3.31 15.94
C PHE A 25 4.52 2.57 14.60
N PHE A 26 5.18 1.42 14.51
CA PHE A 26 5.10 0.52 13.37
C PHE A 26 3.65 0.15 13.05
N HIS A 27 2.87 -0.24 14.06
CA HIS A 27 1.47 -0.61 13.90
C HIS A 27 0.61 0.54 13.35
N ALA A 28 0.76 1.74 13.91
CA ALA A 28 0.09 2.94 13.40
C ALA A 28 0.51 3.24 11.95
N LEU A 29 1.81 3.14 11.65
CA LEU A 29 2.34 3.37 10.31
C LEU A 29 1.74 2.41 9.29
N VAL A 30 1.75 1.09 9.54
CA VAL A 30 1.25 0.11 8.56
C VAL A 30 -0.26 0.22 8.34
N GLN A 31 -1.01 0.60 9.38
CA GLN A 31 -2.44 0.88 9.27
C GLN A 31 -2.72 2.10 8.39
N ASP A 32 -2.09 3.24 8.67
CA ASP A 32 -2.37 4.48 7.96
C ASP A 32 -1.75 4.51 6.56
N ARG A 33 -0.68 3.74 6.32
CA ARG A 33 -0.05 3.60 5.00
C ARG A 33 -1.03 3.12 3.92
N ARG A 34 -2.14 2.47 4.30
CA ARG A 34 -3.23 2.06 3.40
C ARG A 34 -3.91 3.23 2.69
N LYS A 35 -3.86 4.44 3.27
CA LYS A 35 -4.39 5.65 2.63
C LYS A 35 -3.74 5.97 1.29
N PHE A 36 -2.53 5.46 1.05
CA PHE A 36 -1.78 5.70 -0.19
C PHE A 36 -2.08 4.69 -1.31
N GLY A 37 -3.10 3.82 -1.12
CA GLY A 37 -3.48 2.83 -2.13
C GLY A 37 -2.30 1.94 -2.55
N PRO A 38 -2.13 1.67 -3.86
CA PRO A 38 -1.03 0.84 -4.39
C PRO A 38 0.39 1.34 -4.08
N ILE A 39 0.57 2.63 -3.79
CA ILE A 39 1.88 3.17 -3.37
C ILE A 39 2.20 2.77 -1.92
N GLY A 40 1.16 2.63 -1.10
CA GLY A 40 1.25 2.15 0.27
C GLY A 40 1.42 0.63 0.34
N TRP A 41 0.46 -0.08 -0.25
CA TRP A 41 0.34 -1.54 -0.28
C TRP A 41 -0.29 -1.99 -1.60
N ASN A 42 0.18 -3.10 -2.18
CA ASN A 42 -0.46 -3.65 -3.38
C ASN A 42 -1.89 -4.13 -3.07
N ILE A 43 -2.10 -4.66 -1.86
CA ILE A 43 -3.41 -5.14 -1.38
C ILE A 43 -3.81 -4.35 -0.11
N PRO A 44 -5.08 -3.89 0.01
CA PRO A 44 -5.54 -3.12 1.17
C PRO A 44 -5.78 -4.01 2.40
N TYR A 45 -4.69 -4.46 3.04
CA TYR A 45 -4.76 -5.32 4.22
C TYR A 45 -5.51 -4.67 5.40
N ALA A 46 -6.10 -5.47 6.28
CA ALA A 46 -6.68 -4.98 7.51
C ALA A 46 -5.90 -5.48 8.72
N PHE A 47 -4.93 -4.68 9.17
CA PHE A 47 -4.20 -4.92 10.41
C PHE A 47 -5.06 -4.51 11.61
N MET A 48 -5.07 -5.35 12.63
CA MET A 48 -5.91 -5.27 13.81
C MET A 48 -5.07 -5.21 15.09
N GLN A 49 -5.73 -4.86 16.19
CA GLN A 49 -5.06 -4.70 17.48
C GLN A 49 -4.45 -6.02 17.99
N GLU A 50 -5.04 -7.16 17.61
CA GLU A 50 -4.58 -8.49 18.02
C GLU A 50 -3.15 -8.76 17.55
N GLU A 51 -2.74 -8.32 16.35
CA GLU A 51 -1.37 -8.50 15.88
C GLU A 51 -0.35 -7.70 16.71
N LEU A 52 -0.72 -6.49 17.15
CA LEU A 52 0.10 -5.69 18.05
C LEU A 52 0.19 -6.31 19.44
N ASP A 53 -0.92 -6.84 19.96
CA ASP A 53 -0.96 -7.46 21.28
C ASP A 53 -0.09 -8.73 21.35
N VAL A 54 -0.09 -9.54 20.29
CA VAL A 54 0.81 -10.71 20.17
C VAL A 54 2.28 -10.26 20.11
N CYS A 55 2.61 -9.24 19.31
CA CYS A 55 3.96 -8.67 19.29
C CYS A 55 4.40 -8.17 20.67
N LYS A 56 3.52 -7.49 21.42
CA LYS A 56 3.79 -7.01 22.78
C LYS A 56 4.09 -8.16 23.74
N GLN A 57 3.31 -9.23 23.69
CA GLN A 57 3.50 -10.42 24.53
C GLN A 57 4.82 -11.11 24.22
N GLN A 58 5.10 -11.37 22.94
CA GLN A 58 6.35 -11.99 22.49
C GLN A 58 7.55 -11.13 22.87
N LEU A 59 7.48 -9.80 22.70
CA LEU A 59 8.54 -8.88 23.10
C LEU A 59 8.87 -9.04 24.59
N LYS A 60 7.86 -9.09 25.47
CA LYS A 60 8.08 -9.29 26.91
C LYS A 60 8.77 -10.62 27.18
N ILE A 61 8.29 -11.71 26.59
CA ILE A 61 8.87 -13.05 26.77
C ILE A 61 10.35 -13.05 26.37
N PHE A 62 10.69 -12.55 25.18
CA PHE A 62 12.07 -12.54 24.71
C PHE A 62 13.02 -11.67 25.54
N LEU A 63 12.52 -10.57 26.10
CA LEU A 63 13.32 -9.71 26.98
C LEU A 63 13.46 -10.28 28.40
N ASP A 64 12.44 -10.97 28.91
CA ASP A 64 12.49 -11.64 30.22
C ASP A 64 13.42 -12.87 30.18
N GLU A 65 13.49 -13.57 29.05
CA GLU A 65 14.36 -14.75 28.83
C GLU A 65 15.74 -14.40 28.25
N ALA A 66 16.01 -13.11 27.97
CA ALA A 66 17.27 -12.68 27.36
C ALA A 66 18.46 -12.94 28.28
N LYS A 67 19.30 -13.91 27.91
CA LYS A 67 20.60 -14.15 28.57
C LYS A 67 21.55 -13.00 28.26
N ASP A 68 22.25 -12.52 29.27
CA ASP A 68 23.27 -11.45 29.19
C ASP A 68 22.77 -10.12 28.58
N GLY A 69 21.44 -9.89 28.59
CA GLY A 69 20.84 -8.69 28.00
C GLY A 69 20.88 -8.63 26.46
N ALA A 70 21.17 -9.75 25.79
CA ALA A 70 21.24 -9.82 24.34
C ALA A 70 19.83 -9.90 23.71
N ILE A 71 19.38 -8.79 23.13
CA ILE A 71 18.05 -8.69 22.51
C ILE A 71 18.04 -9.38 21.13
N PRO A 72 17.14 -10.35 20.87
CA PRO A 72 17.09 -11.09 19.62
C PRO A 72 16.33 -10.32 18.52
N TYR A 73 16.86 -9.19 18.06
CA TYR A 73 16.21 -8.31 17.06
C TYR A 73 15.78 -9.03 15.77
N LYS A 74 16.59 -9.97 15.28
CA LYS A 74 16.27 -10.75 14.07
C LYS A 74 15.02 -11.62 14.27
N VAL A 75 14.90 -12.24 15.45
CA VAL A 75 13.75 -13.08 15.81
C VAL A 75 12.50 -12.22 15.97
N LEU A 76 12.61 -11.09 16.68
CA LEU A 76 11.50 -10.15 16.86
C LEU A 76 11.00 -9.59 15.51
N THR A 77 11.91 -9.28 14.59
CA THR A 77 11.58 -8.83 13.23
C THR A 77 10.88 -9.92 12.44
N PHE A 78 11.41 -11.14 12.46
CA PHE A 78 10.82 -12.27 11.74
C PHE A 78 9.42 -12.59 12.26
N LEU A 79 9.26 -12.71 13.59
CA LEU A 79 7.96 -12.97 14.20
C LEU A 79 6.97 -11.84 13.93
N GLY A 80 7.40 -10.58 14.05
CA GLY A 80 6.52 -9.45 13.77
C GLY A 80 6.07 -9.38 12.31
N ALA A 81 7.01 -9.40 11.36
CA ALA A 81 6.72 -9.14 9.96
C ALA A 81 6.18 -10.38 9.22
N GLU A 82 6.76 -11.56 9.43
CA GLU A 82 6.43 -12.77 8.64
C GLU A 82 5.39 -13.66 9.33
N VAL A 83 5.33 -13.67 10.66
CA VAL A 83 4.40 -14.55 11.39
C VAL A 83 3.15 -13.78 11.81
N ASN A 84 3.30 -12.74 12.64
CA ASN A 84 2.17 -12.04 13.26
C ASN A 84 1.41 -11.21 12.23
N TYR A 85 2.08 -10.32 11.51
CA TYR A 85 1.46 -9.51 10.45
C TYR A 85 1.46 -10.25 9.11
N GLY A 86 2.47 -11.07 8.85
CA GLY A 86 2.66 -11.78 7.57
C GLY A 86 1.56 -12.80 7.27
N GLY A 87 0.87 -13.34 8.28
CA GLY A 87 -0.32 -14.16 8.07
C GLY A 87 -1.45 -13.47 7.30
N ARG A 88 -1.46 -12.12 7.25
CA ARG A 88 -2.41 -11.34 6.44
C ARG A 88 -1.84 -10.88 5.10
N VAL A 89 -0.52 -10.79 4.99
CA VAL A 89 0.17 -10.22 3.83
C VAL A 89 0.44 -11.31 2.81
N THR A 90 -0.32 -11.29 1.71
CA THR A 90 -0.30 -12.34 0.68
C THR A 90 0.59 -12.04 -0.51
N ASP A 91 0.94 -10.78 -0.76
CA ASP A 91 1.78 -10.37 -1.89
C ASP A 91 3.28 -10.38 -1.52
N ASP A 92 4.13 -10.95 -2.37
CA ASP A 92 5.58 -11.08 -2.14
C ASP A 92 6.27 -9.71 -1.94
N LYS A 93 5.85 -8.68 -2.67
CA LYS A 93 6.42 -7.33 -2.53
C LYS A 93 5.98 -6.68 -1.25
N ASP A 94 4.72 -6.88 -0.85
CA ASP A 94 4.21 -6.40 0.43
C ASP A 94 4.86 -7.13 1.62
N VAL A 95 5.15 -8.43 1.53
CA VAL A 95 5.92 -9.17 2.56
C VAL A 95 7.33 -8.58 2.72
N ARG A 96 8.01 -8.30 1.59
CA ARG A 96 9.31 -7.64 1.62
C ARG A 96 9.21 -6.23 2.20
N LEU A 97 8.15 -5.49 1.87
CA LEU A 97 7.92 -4.12 2.34
C LEU A 97 7.73 -4.09 3.85
N ILE A 98 6.79 -4.87 4.39
CA ILE A 98 6.49 -4.89 5.83
C ILE A 98 7.72 -5.29 6.65
N THR A 99 8.49 -6.25 6.15
CA THR A 99 9.76 -6.68 6.77
C THR A 99 10.80 -5.56 6.76
N SER A 100 10.90 -4.81 5.66
CA SER A 100 11.83 -3.69 5.54
C SER A 100 11.43 -2.52 6.46
N ILE A 101 10.14 -2.24 6.57
CA ILE A 101 9.60 -1.24 7.49
C ILE A 101 9.91 -1.65 8.93
N LEU A 102 9.60 -2.88 9.34
CA LEU A 102 9.78 -3.32 10.72
C LEU A 102 11.27 -3.30 11.15
N ARG A 103 12.21 -3.62 10.27
CA ARG A 103 13.66 -3.53 10.54
C ARG A 103 14.11 -2.11 10.92
N ARG A 104 13.41 -1.07 10.46
CA ARG A 104 13.69 0.32 10.86
C ARG A 104 13.29 0.61 12.30
N PHE A 105 12.30 -0.10 12.83
CA PHE A 105 11.80 0.06 14.20
C PHE A 105 12.47 -0.92 15.18
N VAL A 106 12.79 -2.13 14.72
CA VAL A 106 13.36 -3.20 15.54
C VAL A 106 14.83 -3.39 15.17
N ASN A 107 15.69 -2.56 15.74
CA ASN A 107 17.14 -2.66 15.59
C ASN A 107 17.86 -2.07 16.82
N PRO A 108 19.17 -2.33 17.01
CA PRO A 108 19.91 -1.85 18.19
C PRO A 108 19.86 -0.34 18.41
N ARG A 109 19.75 0.46 17.34
CA ARG A 109 19.74 1.93 17.42
C ARG A 109 18.47 2.49 18.03
N ILE A 110 17.38 1.70 18.09
CA ILE A 110 16.15 2.12 18.77
C ILE A 110 16.37 2.42 20.25
N LEU A 111 17.41 1.82 20.85
CA LEU A 111 17.80 2.07 22.23
C LEU A 111 18.55 3.39 22.43
N GLU A 112 19.05 4.01 21.36
CA GLU A 112 19.61 5.37 21.40
C GLU A 112 18.46 6.38 21.63
N ASP A 113 18.71 7.40 22.43
CA ASP A 113 17.79 8.54 22.53
C ASP A 113 17.85 9.36 21.24
N ASP A 114 16.71 9.93 20.84
CA ASP A 114 16.57 10.74 19.63
C ASP A 114 16.87 10.02 18.30
N TYR A 115 16.88 8.68 18.29
CA TYR A 115 16.99 7.92 17.05
C TYR A 115 15.81 8.24 16.11
N ALA A 116 16.12 8.79 14.93
CA ALA A 116 15.12 9.23 13.95
C ALA A 116 14.40 8.06 13.28
N LEU A 117 13.10 7.95 13.52
CA LEU A 117 12.19 7.00 12.89
C LEU A 117 11.71 7.46 11.51
N SER A 118 11.88 8.74 11.19
CA SER A 118 11.50 9.39 9.93
C SER A 118 12.69 10.15 9.32
N ALA A 119 12.56 10.64 8.08
CA ALA A 119 13.62 11.41 7.43
C ALA A 119 13.81 12.80 8.07
N SER A 120 12.74 13.49 8.45
CA SER A 120 12.79 14.78 9.15
C SER A 120 13.37 14.73 10.56
N GLY A 121 13.38 13.56 11.20
CA GLY A 121 13.75 13.43 12.62
C GLY A 121 12.69 13.95 13.59
N LEU A 122 11.53 14.40 13.09
CA LEU A 122 10.39 14.79 13.92
C LEU A 122 9.86 13.58 14.72
N TYR A 123 9.78 12.44 14.04
CA TYR A 123 9.43 11.16 14.65
C TYR A 123 10.71 10.47 15.10
N LYS A 124 10.87 10.28 16.40
CA LYS A 124 12.07 9.72 17.04
C LYS A 124 11.76 8.79 18.20
N SER A 125 12.77 8.01 18.59
CA SER A 125 12.79 7.25 19.85
C SER A 125 13.01 8.20 21.02
N ILE A 126 12.05 8.26 21.94
CA ILE A 126 12.17 9.09 23.15
C ILE A 126 12.76 8.28 24.32
N PRO A 127 13.32 8.95 25.35
CA PRO A 127 13.78 8.29 26.56
C PRO A 127 12.71 7.42 27.21
N ALA A 128 13.15 6.36 27.90
CA ALA A 128 12.24 5.40 28.54
C ALA A 128 11.52 6.03 29.74
N GLY A 129 10.31 6.53 29.51
CA GLY A 129 9.51 7.27 30.49
C GLY A 129 8.31 6.52 31.05
N SER A 130 7.34 7.29 31.54
CA SER A 130 5.99 6.83 31.92
C SER A 130 5.02 6.90 30.74
N VAL A 131 3.82 6.35 30.90
CA VAL A 131 2.74 6.44 29.90
C VAL A 131 2.43 7.90 29.55
N GLU A 132 2.50 8.79 30.54
CA GLU A 132 2.27 10.23 30.38
C GLU A 132 3.31 10.87 29.45
N ASP A 133 4.60 10.54 29.61
CA ASP A 133 5.68 11.05 28.76
C ASP A 133 5.47 10.68 27.29
N TYR A 134 5.14 9.40 27.02
CA TYR A 134 4.82 8.94 25.67
C TYR A 134 3.57 9.61 25.11
N THR A 135 2.55 9.82 25.95
CA THR A 135 1.30 10.45 25.54
C THR A 135 1.50 11.93 25.20
N GLU A 136 2.29 12.65 25.98
CA GLU A 136 2.64 14.05 25.74
C GLU A 136 3.45 14.20 24.45
N TYR A 137 4.43 13.31 24.23
CA TYR A 137 5.16 13.27 22.98
C TYR A 137 4.24 13.04 21.77
N ILE A 138 3.32 12.06 21.83
CA ILE A 138 2.35 11.80 20.75
C ILE A 138 1.49 13.04 20.48
N LYS A 139 1.04 13.75 21.53
CA LYS A 139 0.25 14.98 21.38
C LYS A 139 1.04 16.14 20.76
N SER A 140 2.37 16.13 20.89
CA SER A 140 3.22 17.15 20.27
C SER A 140 3.41 16.95 18.76
N LEU A 141 3.07 15.77 18.22
CA LEU A 141 3.22 15.45 16.81
C LEU A 141 2.11 16.09 15.96
N PRO A 142 2.36 16.36 14.66
CA PRO A 142 1.35 16.89 13.76
C PRO A 142 0.14 15.98 13.66
N LEU A 143 -1.06 16.57 13.73
CA LEU A 143 -2.33 15.85 13.56
C LEU A 143 -2.42 15.17 12.18
N ASN A 144 -1.89 15.85 11.16
CA ASN A 144 -1.82 15.35 9.79
C ASN A 144 -0.36 15.01 9.45
N PRO A 145 0.04 13.73 9.53
CA PRO A 145 1.39 13.31 9.19
C PRO A 145 1.63 13.38 7.68
N SER A 146 2.78 13.95 7.30
CA SER A 146 3.27 14.00 5.93
C SER A 146 3.67 12.61 5.41
N ALA A 147 3.84 12.48 4.08
CA ALA A 147 4.21 11.21 3.44
C ALA A 147 5.50 10.58 4.02
N GLU A 148 6.47 11.39 4.44
CA GLU A 148 7.74 10.92 5.00
C GLU A 148 7.58 10.16 6.33
N ALA A 149 6.53 10.43 7.11
CA ALA A 149 6.22 9.71 8.35
C ALA A 149 5.94 8.22 8.07
N PHE A 150 5.46 7.92 6.86
CA PHE A 150 5.19 6.57 6.37
C PHE A 150 6.38 5.98 5.62
N GLY A 151 7.47 6.73 5.42
CA GLY A 151 8.59 6.34 4.56
C GLY A 151 8.25 6.46 3.06
N LEU A 152 7.39 7.40 2.69
CA LEU A 152 7.01 7.70 1.32
C LEU A 152 7.54 9.07 0.88
N HIS A 153 7.69 9.25 -0.43
CA HIS A 153 8.00 10.54 -1.04
C HIS A 153 6.74 11.43 -1.08
N GLU A 154 6.91 12.75 -1.04
CA GLU A 154 5.80 13.73 -1.07
C GLU A 154 4.83 13.52 -2.25
N ASN A 155 5.33 13.07 -3.40
CA ASN A 155 4.51 12.70 -4.57
C ASN A 155 3.42 11.67 -4.26
N ALA A 156 3.61 10.81 -3.25
CA ALA A 156 2.57 9.86 -2.84
C ALA A 156 1.31 10.59 -2.37
N GLU A 157 1.48 11.71 -1.66
CA GLU A 157 0.38 12.54 -1.19
C GLU A 157 -0.35 13.22 -2.35
N ILE A 158 0.39 13.71 -3.35
CA ILE A 158 -0.19 14.29 -4.57
C ILE A 158 -1.07 13.26 -5.28
N THR A 159 -0.55 12.06 -5.54
CA THR A 159 -1.28 10.98 -6.22
C THR A 159 -2.52 10.56 -5.45
N THR A 160 -2.41 10.39 -4.12
CA THR A 160 -3.55 10.05 -3.27
C THR A 160 -4.62 11.14 -3.27
N ASN A 161 -4.22 12.42 -3.18
CA ASN A 161 -5.15 13.53 -3.21
C ASN A 161 -5.88 13.63 -4.56
N GLN A 162 -5.18 13.40 -5.68
CA GLN A 162 -5.80 13.34 -7.00
C GLN A 162 -6.82 12.19 -7.10
N SER A 163 -6.47 11.00 -6.62
CA SER A 163 -7.37 9.84 -6.61
C SER A 163 -8.61 10.08 -5.74
N ASN A 164 -8.43 10.58 -4.51
CA ASN A 164 -9.53 10.91 -3.61
C ASN A 164 -10.44 12.00 -4.19
N THR A 165 -9.85 13.04 -4.79
CA THR A 165 -10.61 14.12 -5.45
C THR A 165 -11.45 13.55 -6.59
N ARG A 166 -10.88 12.66 -7.41
CA ARG A 166 -11.60 12.00 -8.49
C ARG A 166 -12.78 11.19 -7.98
N ILE A 167 -12.59 10.38 -6.94
CA ILE A 167 -13.67 9.59 -6.31
C ILE A 167 -14.79 10.51 -5.80
N ILE A 168 -14.43 11.62 -5.13
CA ILE A 168 -15.41 12.59 -4.64
C ILE A 168 -16.20 13.20 -5.81
N LEU A 169 -15.53 13.62 -6.88
CA LEU A 169 -16.20 14.20 -8.05
C LEU A 169 -17.10 13.18 -8.76
N GLU A 170 -16.66 11.93 -8.93
CA GLU A 170 -17.47 10.85 -9.48
C GLU A 170 -18.70 10.55 -8.61
N ASN A 171 -18.55 10.58 -7.28
CA ASN A 171 -19.66 10.44 -6.34
C ASN A 171 -20.65 11.62 -6.41
N VAL A 172 -20.17 12.86 -6.55
CA VAL A 172 -21.04 14.03 -6.73
C VAL A 172 -21.83 13.92 -8.04
N LEU A 173 -21.16 13.54 -9.14
CA LEU A 173 -21.80 13.33 -10.44
C LEU A 173 -22.85 12.20 -10.40
N SER A 174 -22.61 11.14 -9.62
CA SER A 174 -23.55 10.01 -9.52
C SER A 174 -24.84 10.36 -8.76
N ILE A 175 -24.77 11.30 -7.81
CA ILE A 175 -25.92 11.79 -7.01
C ILE A 175 -26.69 12.89 -7.74
N GLN A 176 -26.10 13.53 -8.75
CA GLN A 176 -26.74 14.63 -9.48
C GLN A 176 -28.09 14.18 -10.09
N PRO A 177 -29.21 14.88 -9.78
CA PRO A 177 -30.53 14.50 -10.26
C PRO A 177 -30.55 14.58 -11.80
N ARG A 178 -30.95 13.47 -12.42
CA ARG A 178 -31.10 13.34 -13.87
C ARG A 178 -32.38 14.06 -14.34
N GLN A 179 -32.43 15.38 -14.22
CA GLN A 179 -33.52 16.16 -14.83
C GLN A 179 -33.23 16.39 -16.31
N THR A 180 -34.11 15.85 -17.15
CA THR A 180 -34.17 15.99 -18.62
C THR A 180 -34.79 17.33 -19.04
N GLY A 181 -34.24 18.44 -18.56
CA GLY A 181 -34.78 19.78 -18.79
C GLY A 181 -33.77 20.75 -19.39
N GLY A 182 -33.30 20.50 -20.61
CA GLY A 182 -32.43 21.44 -21.33
C GLY A 182 -32.19 21.01 -22.77
N GLY A 183 -32.41 21.90 -23.74
CA GLY A 183 -32.25 21.69 -25.18
C GLY A 183 -30.79 21.55 -25.65
N GLY A 184 -30.05 20.60 -25.07
CA GLY A 184 -28.75 20.13 -25.53
C GLY A 184 -28.85 18.74 -26.16
N LYS A 185 -27.72 18.22 -26.68
CA LYS A 185 -27.66 16.84 -27.22
C LYS A 185 -28.17 15.85 -26.18
N THR A 186 -28.96 14.89 -26.61
CA THR A 186 -29.40 13.81 -25.71
C THR A 186 -28.20 12.97 -25.30
N ARG A 187 -28.31 12.24 -24.19
CA ARG A 187 -27.24 11.37 -23.71
C ARG A 187 -26.89 10.32 -24.77
N GLU A 188 -27.90 9.81 -25.46
CA GLU A 188 -27.77 8.84 -26.55
C GLU A 188 -26.99 9.43 -27.73
N GLN A 189 -27.28 10.68 -28.11
CA GLN A 189 -26.52 11.39 -29.15
C GLN A 189 -25.06 11.63 -28.74
N ALA A 190 -24.80 12.00 -27.48
CA ALA A 190 -23.44 12.18 -26.99
C ALA A 190 -22.67 10.85 -26.91
N ILE A 191 -23.33 9.76 -26.53
CA ILE A 191 -22.75 8.41 -26.51
C ILE A 191 -22.42 7.96 -27.94
N GLY A 192 -23.35 8.13 -28.89
CA GLY A 192 -23.13 7.80 -30.30
C GLY A 192 -21.96 8.57 -30.90
N GLU A 193 -21.86 9.88 -30.63
CA GLU A 193 -20.71 10.69 -31.09
C GLU A 193 -19.38 10.23 -30.50
N ILE A 194 -19.36 9.83 -29.22
CA ILE A 194 -18.16 9.27 -28.60
C ILE A 194 -17.84 7.90 -29.22
N ALA A 195 -18.85 7.08 -29.52
CA ALA A 195 -18.66 5.78 -30.15
C ALA A 195 -18.02 5.93 -31.54
N VAL A 196 -18.49 6.87 -32.37
CA VAL A 196 -17.87 7.18 -33.68
C VAL A 196 -16.42 7.64 -33.49
N GLN A 197 -16.14 8.54 -32.54
CA GLN A 197 -14.76 9.00 -32.29
C GLN A 197 -13.82 7.89 -31.81
N ILE A 198 -14.33 6.90 -31.07
CA ILE A 198 -13.54 5.74 -30.64
C ILE A 198 -13.30 4.81 -31.84
N GLU A 199 -14.33 4.56 -32.66
CA GLU A 199 -14.21 3.74 -33.87
C GLU A 199 -13.18 4.32 -34.84
N GLU A 200 -13.21 5.63 -35.10
CA GLU A 200 -12.24 6.33 -35.96
C GLU A 200 -10.78 6.20 -35.48
N LYS A 201 -10.57 6.08 -34.16
CA LYS A 201 -9.24 5.90 -33.56
C LYS A 201 -8.83 4.44 -33.43
N THR A 202 -9.75 3.51 -33.68
CA THR A 202 -9.50 2.08 -33.53
C THR A 202 -8.80 1.56 -34.80
N PRO A 203 -7.63 0.92 -34.68
CA PRO A 203 -6.94 0.38 -35.85
C PRO A 203 -7.74 -0.78 -36.47
N PRO A 204 -7.64 -0.98 -37.80
CA PRO A 204 -8.25 -2.13 -38.45
C PRO A 204 -7.62 -3.44 -37.95
N ALA A 205 -8.36 -4.55 -38.11
CA ALA A 205 -7.83 -5.88 -37.79
C ALA A 205 -6.54 -6.14 -38.58
N PHE A 206 -5.53 -6.67 -37.89
CA PHE A 206 -4.26 -7.02 -38.50
C PHE A 206 -4.41 -8.23 -39.43
N ASP A 207 -3.75 -8.19 -40.58
CA ASP A 207 -3.64 -9.36 -41.44
C ASP A 207 -2.67 -10.38 -40.83
N ILE A 208 -3.22 -11.46 -40.29
CA ILE A 208 -2.44 -12.51 -39.62
C ILE A 208 -1.61 -13.28 -40.65
N GLU A 209 -2.07 -13.43 -41.90
CA GLU A 209 -1.35 -14.15 -42.95
C GLU A 209 -0.13 -13.37 -43.40
N GLU A 210 -0.25 -12.05 -43.59
CA GLU A 210 0.89 -11.18 -43.92
C GLU A 210 1.95 -11.20 -42.81
N VAL A 211 1.51 -11.13 -41.54
CA VAL A 211 2.43 -11.16 -40.39
C VAL A 211 3.11 -12.52 -40.24
N GLN A 212 2.41 -13.63 -40.49
CA GLN A 212 3.01 -14.97 -40.46
C GLN A 212 4.00 -15.20 -41.60
N GLN A 213 3.77 -14.61 -42.79
CA GLN A 213 4.74 -14.66 -43.88
C GLN A 213 6.01 -13.86 -43.57
N LYS A 214 5.87 -12.70 -42.91
CA LYS A 214 6.98 -11.83 -42.54
C LYS A 214 7.76 -12.33 -41.31
N TYR A 215 7.06 -12.97 -40.38
CA TYR A 215 7.59 -13.51 -39.13
C TYR A 215 7.11 -14.96 -38.95
N PRO A 216 7.70 -15.91 -39.68
CA PRO A 216 7.29 -17.30 -39.58
C PRO A 216 7.55 -17.85 -38.18
N THR A 217 6.66 -18.71 -37.71
CA THR A 217 6.82 -19.40 -36.43
C THR A 217 7.95 -20.42 -36.55
N ASP A 218 9.11 -20.07 -36.01
CA ASP A 218 10.26 -20.96 -35.89
C ASP A 218 10.41 -21.38 -34.42
N TYR A 219 10.81 -22.63 -34.20
CA TYR A 219 11.20 -23.14 -32.89
C TYR A 219 12.36 -22.32 -32.29
N ASN A 220 13.26 -21.81 -33.14
CA ASN A 220 14.39 -20.99 -32.70
C ASN A 220 14.03 -19.52 -32.43
N GLU A 221 12.86 -19.05 -32.88
CA GLU A 221 12.40 -17.67 -32.71
C GLU A 221 10.99 -17.64 -32.10
N SER A 222 10.92 -17.98 -30.81
CA SER A 222 9.68 -18.07 -30.03
C SER A 222 8.85 -16.78 -30.00
N MET A 223 9.48 -15.61 -30.19
CA MET A 223 8.79 -14.32 -30.24
C MET A 223 7.81 -14.19 -31.42
N ASN A 224 8.09 -14.82 -32.56
CA ASN A 224 7.19 -14.80 -33.72
C ASN A 224 5.88 -15.56 -33.41
N THR A 225 5.99 -16.64 -32.63
CA THR A 225 4.83 -17.38 -32.14
C THR A 225 4.01 -16.55 -31.16
N VAL A 226 4.65 -15.83 -30.23
CA VAL A 226 3.96 -14.94 -29.29
C VAL A 226 3.26 -13.79 -30.03
N LEU A 227 3.94 -13.14 -30.98
CA LEU A 227 3.37 -12.08 -31.80
C LEU A 227 2.10 -12.55 -32.51
N THR A 228 2.17 -13.71 -33.16
CA THR A 228 1.02 -14.29 -33.87
C THR A 228 -0.16 -14.55 -32.92
N GLN A 229 0.11 -15.11 -31.73
CA GLN A 229 -0.94 -15.39 -30.73
C GLN A 229 -1.56 -14.11 -30.16
N GLU A 230 -0.75 -13.09 -29.88
CA GLU A 230 -1.23 -11.80 -29.38
C GLU A 230 -2.05 -11.06 -30.44
N LEU A 231 -1.66 -11.12 -31.72
CA LEU A 231 -2.46 -10.54 -32.82
C LEU A 231 -3.80 -11.25 -32.99
N VAL A 232 -3.85 -12.58 -32.87
CA VAL A 232 -5.12 -13.32 -32.88
C VAL A 232 -6.04 -12.85 -31.74
N ARG A 233 -5.49 -12.65 -30.53
CA ARG A 233 -6.26 -12.16 -29.38
C ARG A 233 -6.70 -10.70 -29.57
N TYR A 234 -5.81 -9.86 -30.07
CA TYR A 234 -6.09 -8.44 -30.31
C TYR A 234 -7.15 -8.26 -31.39
N ASN A 235 -7.08 -9.02 -32.49
CA ASN A 235 -8.11 -8.99 -33.53
C ASN A 235 -9.48 -9.42 -33.02
N LYS A 236 -9.56 -10.42 -32.12
CA LYS A 236 -10.83 -10.79 -31.48
C LYS A 236 -11.41 -9.62 -30.67
N LEU A 237 -10.57 -8.87 -29.97
CA LEU A 237 -10.99 -7.67 -29.24
C LEU A 237 -11.46 -6.59 -30.21
N LEU A 238 -10.73 -6.33 -31.30
CA LEU A 238 -11.12 -5.34 -32.31
C LEU A 238 -12.47 -5.65 -32.96
N VAL A 239 -12.76 -6.92 -33.26
CA VAL A 239 -14.05 -7.33 -33.81
C VAL A 239 -15.19 -7.05 -32.83
N ILE A 240 -15.04 -7.45 -31.56
CA ILE A 240 -16.04 -7.19 -30.51
C ILE A 240 -16.23 -5.67 -30.32
N MET A 241 -15.15 -4.90 -30.34
CA MET A 241 -15.21 -3.44 -30.24
C MET A 241 -15.98 -2.84 -31.42
N ALA A 242 -15.71 -3.28 -32.65
CA ALA A 242 -16.40 -2.79 -33.84
C ALA A 242 -17.91 -3.11 -33.79
N GLU A 243 -18.28 -4.34 -33.40
CA GLU A 243 -19.67 -4.75 -33.23
C GLU A 243 -20.39 -3.91 -32.17
N MET A 244 -19.81 -3.78 -30.97
CA MET A 244 -20.45 -3.03 -29.88
C MET A 244 -20.48 -1.51 -30.12
N LEU A 245 -19.48 -0.94 -30.79
CA LEU A 245 -19.49 0.48 -31.14
C LEU A 245 -20.56 0.77 -32.20
N ALA A 246 -20.73 -0.10 -33.19
CA ALA A 246 -21.79 0.02 -34.20
C ALA A 246 -23.19 -0.10 -33.59
N GLU A 247 -23.39 -0.94 -32.55
CA GLU A 247 -24.67 -1.04 -31.83
C GLU A 247 -25.01 0.21 -30.99
N LEU A 248 -24.00 0.99 -30.59
CA LEU A 248 -24.15 2.19 -29.75
C LEU A 248 -24.38 3.48 -30.55
N GLN A 249 -24.22 3.43 -31.88
CA GLN A 249 -24.42 4.54 -32.82
C GLN A 249 -25.87 4.60 -33.31
#